data_AF-A0A3M1DU87-F1
#
_entry.id   AF-A0A3M1DU87-F1
#
_cell.length_a   1.000
_cell.length_b   1.000
_cell.length_c   1.000
_cell.angle_alpha   90.00
_cell.angle_beta   90.00
_cell.angle_gamma   90.00
#
_symmetry.space_group_name_H-M   'P 1'
#
loop_
_entity.id
_entity.type
_entity.pdbx_description
1 polymer ?
#
loop_
_entity_poly.entity_id
_entity_poly.type
_entity_poly.pdbx_seq_one_letter_code
_entity_poly.pdbx_strand_id
1 'polypeptide(L)'
;MGNTQTTGKLFLEFFSLGLGELLMLQRHEGKALLGYLVMEKGKLLFRDQGILKDVPEMAVAPCWDIGTVGAICRLEGVPWKSLSFLGPDHCRIPVDLSATRHDLLGRVTGPMGEDLLTFRGSAYRAFQAMLGAHILPVVVPQPLVTDAGVIGLAVGDLRFASIPLEAVMTAHELVEESVERHLTLSVEDLSVDEEEFEKLFGNFIHSDRA
;
A
#
# COMPACT_ATOMS: atom_id res chain seq x y z
N MET A 1 -21.84 -13.27 12.91
CA MET A 1 -21.76 -14.09 11.69
C MET A 1 -22.12 -13.31 10.41
N GLY A 2 -21.70 -12.03 10.27
CA GLY A 2 -22.03 -11.19 9.10
C GLY A 2 -20.83 -10.54 8.40
N ASN A 3 -19.59 -10.89 8.77
CA ASN A 3 -18.39 -10.16 8.31
C ASN A 3 -17.63 -10.83 7.15
N THR A 4 -17.72 -12.15 6.99
CA THR A 4 -16.87 -12.89 6.03
C THR A 4 -17.27 -12.72 4.57
N GLN A 5 -18.56 -12.52 4.25
CA GLN A 5 -19.00 -12.27 2.87
C GLN A 5 -18.63 -10.86 2.37
N THR A 6 -18.58 -9.88 3.26
CA THR A 6 -18.23 -8.49 2.94
C THR A 6 -16.74 -8.36 2.63
N THR A 7 -15.89 -9.01 3.41
CA THR A 7 -14.43 -8.99 3.19
C THR A 7 -14.03 -9.69 1.89
N GLY A 8 -14.69 -10.80 1.53
CA GLY A 8 -14.40 -11.52 0.28
C GLY A 8 -14.65 -10.68 -0.99
N LYS A 9 -15.74 -9.90 -1.02
CA LYS A 9 -16.02 -8.96 -2.12
C LYS A 9 -14.99 -7.84 -2.18
N LEU A 10 -14.60 -7.30 -1.03
CA LEU A 10 -13.58 -6.26 -0.92
C LEU A 10 -12.23 -6.72 -1.48
N PHE A 11 -11.81 -7.95 -1.15
CA PHE A 11 -10.57 -8.52 -1.68
C PHE A 11 -10.59 -8.67 -3.20
N LEU A 12 -11.69 -9.16 -3.77
CA LEU A 12 -11.82 -9.30 -5.22
C LEU A 12 -11.79 -7.96 -5.93
N GLU A 13 -12.48 -6.96 -5.38
CA GLU A 13 -12.45 -5.60 -5.91
C GLU A 13 -11.04 -5.02 -5.86
N PHE A 14 -10.38 -5.11 -4.71
CA PHE A 14 -9.04 -4.54 -4.52
C PHE A 14 -7.98 -5.29 -5.31
N PHE A 15 -8.16 -6.60 -5.54
CA PHE A 15 -7.29 -7.39 -6.41
C PHE A 15 -7.25 -6.82 -7.84
N SER A 16 -8.40 -6.38 -8.37
CA SER A 16 -8.45 -5.74 -9.70
C SER A 16 -7.74 -4.37 -9.75
N LEU A 17 -7.40 -3.80 -8.60
CA LEU A 17 -6.74 -2.49 -8.44
C LEU A 17 -5.29 -2.61 -7.94
N GLY A 18 -4.71 -3.81 -7.99
CA GLY A 18 -3.30 -4.06 -7.64
C GLY A 18 -3.06 -4.66 -6.25
N LEU A 19 -4.09 -5.07 -5.49
CA LEU A 19 -3.86 -5.68 -4.18
C LEU A 19 -2.98 -6.95 -4.23
N GLY A 20 -3.04 -7.70 -5.34
CA GLY A 20 -2.19 -8.88 -5.53
C GLY A 20 -0.69 -8.60 -5.55
N GLU A 21 -0.29 -7.34 -5.72
CA GLU A 21 1.11 -6.91 -5.78
C GLU A 21 1.60 -6.33 -4.45
N LEU A 22 0.68 -6.08 -3.51
CA LEU A 22 1.00 -5.57 -2.19
C LEU A 22 1.26 -6.74 -1.24
N LEU A 23 2.34 -6.65 -0.47
CA LEU A 23 2.67 -7.68 0.52
C LEU A 23 1.60 -7.69 1.62
N MET A 24 1.03 -8.86 1.87
CA MET A 24 -0.09 -9.06 2.77
C MET A 24 0.30 -9.95 3.95
N LEU A 25 -0.02 -9.51 5.15
CA LEU A 25 0.22 -10.22 6.40
C LEU A 25 -1.10 -10.85 6.88
N GLN A 26 -1.09 -12.17 7.09
CA GLN A 26 -2.26 -12.95 7.50
C GLN A 26 -1.99 -13.72 8.78
N ARG A 27 -3.06 -14.03 9.52
CA ARG A 27 -3.04 -14.97 10.64
C ARG A 27 -3.93 -16.16 10.29
N HIS A 28 -3.38 -17.36 10.36
CA HIS A 28 -4.12 -18.58 10.04
C HIS A 28 -3.67 -19.72 10.95
N GLU A 29 -4.63 -20.29 11.69
CA GLU A 29 -4.41 -21.46 12.55
C GLU A 29 -3.20 -21.31 13.51
N GLY A 30 -3.04 -20.13 14.12
CA GLY A 30 -1.96 -19.87 15.07
C GLY A 30 -0.63 -19.43 14.45
N LYS A 31 -0.54 -19.36 13.11
CA LYS A 31 0.67 -18.99 12.37
C LYS A 31 0.53 -17.63 11.71
N ALA A 32 1.64 -16.90 11.66
CA ALA A 32 1.78 -15.73 10.81
C ALA A 32 2.17 -16.16 9.39
N LEU A 33 1.48 -15.63 8.39
CA LEU A 33 1.79 -15.85 6.98
C LEU A 33 2.05 -14.50 6.31
N LEU A 34 3.00 -14.45 5.38
CA LEU A 34 3.37 -13.23 4.68
C LEU A 34 3.55 -13.54 3.19
N GLY A 35 2.75 -12.90 2.36
CA GLY A 35 2.76 -13.17 0.93
C GLY A 35 1.71 -12.39 0.16
N TYR A 36 1.26 -12.96 -0.95
CA TYR A 36 0.46 -12.24 -1.93
C TYR A 36 -0.87 -12.92 -2.20
N LEU A 37 -1.86 -12.14 -2.61
CA LEU A 37 -3.04 -12.71 -3.24
C LEU A 37 -2.74 -13.03 -4.70
N VAL A 38 -3.26 -14.15 -5.18
CA VAL A 38 -3.19 -14.56 -6.58
C VAL A 38 -4.54 -15.07 -7.06
N MET A 39 -4.80 -14.95 -8.36
CA MET A 39 -5.99 -15.50 -9.01
C MET A 39 -5.63 -16.80 -9.71
N GLU A 40 -6.22 -17.91 -9.28
CA GLU A 40 -6.04 -19.22 -9.92
C GLU A 40 -7.40 -19.84 -10.23
N LYS A 41 -7.65 -20.14 -11.50
CA LYS A 41 -8.91 -20.78 -11.96
C LYS A 41 -10.16 -20.04 -11.45
N GLY A 42 -10.12 -18.70 -11.44
CA GLY A 42 -11.21 -17.84 -10.97
C GLY A 42 -11.40 -17.79 -9.46
N LYS A 43 -10.46 -18.33 -8.68
CA LYS A 43 -10.47 -18.25 -7.22
C LYS A 43 -9.29 -17.41 -6.72
N LEU A 44 -9.58 -16.55 -5.76
CA LEU A 44 -8.56 -15.80 -5.06
C LEU A 44 -7.92 -16.68 -3.99
N LEU A 45 -6.60 -16.83 -4.06
CA LEU A 45 -5.80 -17.63 -3.13
C LEU A 45 -4.73 -16.76 -2.49
N PHE A 46 -4.38 -17.06 -1.25
CA PHE A 46 -3.23 -16.47 -0.58
C PHE A 46 -2.02 -17.39 -0.77
N ARG A 47 -0.95 -16.86 -1.37
CA ARG A 47 0.33 -17.56 -1.54
C ARG A 47 1.35 -17.03 -0.55
N ASP A 48 1.51 -17.76 0.55
CA ASP A 48 2.56 -17.53 1.53
C ASP A 48 3.95 -17.68 0.89
N GLN A 49 4.86 -16.77 1.24
CA GLN A 49 6.25 -16.79 0.76
C GLN A 49 7.17 -17.57 1.72
N GLY A 50 6.65 -18.06 2.85
CA GLY A 50 7.43 -18.80 3.84
C GLY A 50 8.39 -17.94 4.67
N ILE A 51 8.32 -16.61 4.54
CA ILE A 51 9.17 -15.63 5.24
C ILE A 51 9.00 -15.75 6.76
N LEU A 52 7.80 -16.13 7.22
CA LEU A 52 7.41 -16.21 8.62
C LEU A 52 7.20 -17.65 9.13
N LYS A 53 7.80 -18.65 8.47
CA LYS A 53 7.55 -20.09 8.72
C LYS A 53 7.58 -20.55 10.19
N ASP A 54 8.39 -19.91 11.03
CA ASP A 54 8.56 -20.24 12.45
C ASP A 54 8.04 -19.15 13.40
N VAL A 55 7.32 -18.17 12.87
CA VAL A 55 6.82 -17.01 13.63
C VAL A 55 5.37 -17.27 14.08
N PRO A 56 5.09 -17.24 15.39
CA PRO A 56 3.73 -17.40 15.89
C PRO A 56 2.89 -16.16 15.58
N GLU A 57 1.57 -16.32 15.44
CA GLU A 57 0.66 -15.20 15.14
C GLU A 57 0.74 -14.05 16.16
N MET A 58 1.03 -14.36 17.43
CA MET A 58 1.15 -13.35 18.49
C MET A 58 2.35 -12.43 18.29
N ALA A 59 3.41 -12.89 17.64
CA ALA A 59 4.59 -12.07 17.36
C ALA A 59 4.29 -10.97 16.33
N VAL A 60 3.30 -11.20 15.45
CA VAL A 60 2.86 -10.22 14.44
C VAL A 60 1.60 -9.46 14.86
N ALA A 61 1.05 -9.75 16.04
CA ALA A 61 -0.16 -9.11 16.54
C ALA A 61 -0.10 -7.57 16.51
N PRO A 62 1.04 -6.94 16.90
CA PRO A 62 1.19 -5.49 16.89
C PRO A 62 0.87 -4.81 15.55
N CYS A 63 1.03 -5.48 14.40
CA CYS A 63 0.75 -4.88 13.08
C CYS A 63 -0.74 -4.57 12.84
N TRP A 64 -1.66 -5.17 13.60
CA TRP A 64 -3.10 -4.84 13.55
C TRP A 64 -3.50 -3.84 14.63
N ASP A 65 -2.79 -3.85 15.75
CA ASP A 65 -3.16 -3.10 16.94
C ASP A 65 -2.48 -1.73 16.92
N ILE A 66 -1.19 -1.70 17.32
CA ILE A 66 -0.44 -0.46 17.51
C ILE A 66 0.35 0.00 16.29
N GLY A 67 0.53 -0.89 15.32
CA GLY A 67 1.31 -0.68 14.11
C GLY A 67 0.48 -0.25 12.90
N THR A 68 -0.82 0.00 13.05
CA THR A 68 -1.66 0.49 11.95
C THR A 68 -1.23 1.91 11.57
N VAL A 69 -0.83 2.11 10.31
CA VAL A 69 -0.33 3.39 9.78
C VAL A 69 -1.27 4.03 8.78
N GLY A 70 -2.44 3.44 8.51
CA GLY A 70 -3.44 3.99 7.59
C GLY A 70 -4.25 2.88 6.92
N ALA A 71 -4.87 3.20 5.79
CA ALA A 71 -5.66 2.25 5.02
C ALA A 71 -5.46 2.38 3.51
N ILE A 72 -5.50 1.26 2.80
CA ILE A 72 -5.70 1.25 1.36
C ILE A 72 -7.20 1.13 1.03
N CYS A 73 -7.65 1.89 0.05
CA CYS A 73 -9.04 1.87 -0.38
C CYS A 73 -9.17 2.24 -1.86
N ARG A 74 -10.36 1.99 -2.41
CA ARG A 74 -10.75 2.53 -3.71
C ARG A 74 -11.30 3.94 -3.50
N LEU A 75 -10.70 4.92 -4.20
CA LEU A 75 -11.26 6.26 -4.33
C LEU A 75 -11.64 6.49 -5.79
N GLU A 76 -12.81 7.08 -6.00
CA GLU A 76 -13.26 7.46 -7.34
C GLU A 76 -12.76 8.87 -7.70
N GLY A 77 -12.61 9.16 -8.99
CA GLY A 77 -12.22 10.48 -9.49
C GLY A 77 -10.77 10.90 -9.20
N VAL A 78 -9.90 9.96 -8.84
CA VAL A 78 -8.46 10.20 -8.64
C VAL A 78 -7.68 9.96 -9.94
N PRO A 79 -6.52 10.62 -10.14
CA PRO A 79 -5.76 10.53 -11.38
C PRO A 79 -4.93 9.23 -11.53
N TRP A 80 -4.83 8.41 -10.48
CA TRP A 80 -4.10 7.13 -10.51
C TRP A 80 -5.05 5.94 -10.70
N LYS A 81 -4.52 4.85 -11.30
CA LYS A 81 -5.30 3.62 -11.61
C LYS A 81 -5.18 2.51 -10.55
N SER A 82 -4.41 2.75 -9.48
CA SER A 82 -4.19 1.79 -8.40
C SER A 82 -5.15 2.04 -7.21
N LEU A 83 -5.05 1.19 -6.19
CA LEU A 83 -5.55 1.55 -4.85
C LEU A 83 -4.97 2.88 -4.37
N SER A 84 -5.76 3.59 -3.59
CA SER A 84 -5.34 4.78 -2.86
C SER A 84 -4.91 4.38 -1.47
N PHE A 85 -3.89 5.04 -0.93
CA PHE A 85 -3.57 5.03 0.48
C PHE A 85 -4.09 6.32 1.13
N LEU A 86 -4.64 6.15 2.32
CA LEU A 86 -5.08 7.21 3.21
C LEU A 86 -4.32 7.08 4.53
N GLY A 87 -3.70 8.18 4.96
CA GLY A 87 -3.06 8.30 6.26
C GLY A 87 -4.05 8.10 7.42
N PRO A 88 -3.54 7.90 8.64
CA PRO A 88 -4.35 7.62 9.82
C PRO A 88 -5.38 8.71 10.14
N ASP A 89 -5.09 9.98 9.84
CA ASP A 89 -6.02 11.10 10.10
C ASP A 89 -7.29 11.06 9.24
N HIS A 90 -7.31 10.23 8.20
CA HIS A 90 -8.49 9.99 7.36
C HIS A 90 -9.21 8.69 7.72
N CYS A 91 -8.76 7.98 8.75
CA CYS A 91 -9.17 6.61 9.09
C CYS A 91 -9.74 6.51 10.51
N ARG A 92 -10.85 5.78 10.66
CA ARG A 92 -11.39 5.40 11.96
C ARG A 92 -10.67 4.17 12.49
N ILE A 93 -9.45 4.39 13.00
CA ILE A 93 -8.65 3.33 13.60
C ILE A 93 -9.22 3.04 15.01
N PRO A 94 -9.55 1.77 15.34
CA PRO A 94 -10.23 1.41 16.58
C PRO A 94 -9.33 1.46 17.83
N VAL A 95 -8.13 2.02 17.71
CA VAL A 95 -7.08 2.01 18.73
C VAL A 95 -6.73 3.45 19.06
N ASP A 96 -6.41 3.72 20.33
CA ASP A 96 -6.03 5.05 20.76
C ASP A 96 -4.76 5.50 20.01
N LEU A 97 -4.91 6.54 19.19
CA LEU A 97 -3.84 7.09 18.37
C LEU A 97 -2.70 7.67 19.23
N SER A 98 -2.96 8.00 20.50
CA SER A 98 -1.91 8.41 21.43
C SER A 98 -1.01 7.26 21.91
N ALA A 99 -1.48 6.00 21.79
CA ALA A 99 -0.73 4.80 22.15
C ALA A 99 0.00 4.17 20.95
N THR A 100 -0.49 4.41 19.73
CA THR A 100 0.26 4.18 18.49
C THR A 100 1.25 5.35 18.33
N ARG A 101 2.48 5.14 17.89
CA ARG A 101 3.48 6.24 17.82
C ARG A 101 3.18 7.23 16.67
N HIS A 102 2.09 8.00 16.75
CA HIS A 102 1.72 9.06 15.80
C HIS A 102 2.87 10.08 15.60
N ASP A 103 3.69 10.29 16.63
CA ASP A 103 4.89 11.14 16.57
C ASP A 103 5.93 10.68 15.54
N LEU A 104 6.00 9.37 15.23
CA LEU A 104 6.88 8.87 14.16
C LEU A 104 6.31 9.24 12.79
N LEU A 105 5.00 9.09 12.59
CA LEU A 105 4.32 9.39 11.31
C LEU A 105 4.28 10.89 11.01
N GLY A 106 4.03 11.74 12.00
CA GLY A 106 3.97 13.21 11.83
C GLY A 106 5.32 13.88 11.53
N ARG A 107 6.40 13.10 11.48
CA ARG A 107 7.73 13.55 11.04
C ARG A 107 8.14 12.95 9.71
N VAL A 108 7.32 12.06 9.14
CA VAL A 108 7.58 11.50 7.82
C VAL A 108 6.99 12.39 6.76
N THR A 109 7.87 13.14 6.11
CA THR A 109 7.56 13.82 4.86
C THR A 109 7.98 12.93 3.70
N GLY A 110 7.06 12.64 2.79
CA GLY A 110 7.36 11.96 1.54
C GLY A 110 8.29 12.79 0.66
N PRO A 111 8.76 12.23 -0.47
CA PRO A 111 9.71 12.90 -1.38
C PRO A 111 9.24 14.27 -1.90
N MET A 112 7.93 14.51 -1.87
CA MET A 112 7.27 15.76 -2.30
C MET A 112 6.84 16.66 -1.12
N GLY A 113 7.28 16.37 0.11
CA GLY A 113 6.93 17.13 1.31
C GLY A 113 5.57 16.79 1.93
N GLU A 114 4.90 15.73 1.46
CA GLU A 114 3.59 15.29 1.97
C GLU A 114 3.73 14.55 3.31
N ASP A 115 2.93 14.92 4.32
CA ASP A 115 2.91 14.24 5.62
C ASP A 115 2.15 12.90 5.54
N LEU A 116 2.76 11.80 6.00
CA LEU A 116 2.10 10.49 6.04
C LEU A 116 0.82 10.46 6.88
N LEU A 117 0.70 11.30 7.92
CA LEU A 117 -0.51 11.38 8.75
C LEU A 117 -1.74 11.77 7.93
N THR A 118 -1.57 12.77 7.07
CA THR A 118 -2.64 13.37 6.26
C THR A 118 -2.56 12.95 4.79
N PHE A 119 -1.70 12.00 4.45
CA PHE A 119 -1.45 11.60 3.07
C PHE A 119 -2.72 11.06 2.40
N ARG A 120 -2.89 11.46 1.14
CA ARG A 120 -3.90 10.91 0.23
C ARG A 120 -3.31 10.80 -1.17
N GLY A 121 -3.10 9.58 -1.63
CA GLY A 121 -2.44 9.34 -2.91
C GLY A 121 -2.50 7.87 -3.34
N SER A 122 -1.82 7.51 -4.42
CA SER A 122 -1.66 6.11 -4.81
C SER A 122 -0.94 5.30 -3.73
N ALA A 123 -1.31 4.03 -3.54
CA ALA A 123 -0.70 3.14 -2.57
C ALA A 123 0.83 3.02 -2.74
N TYR A 124 1.33 2.89 -3.97
CA TYR A 124 2.77 2.76 -4.22
C TYR A 124 3.58 4.01 -3.82
N ARG A 125 3.07 5.22 -4.08
CA ARG A 125 3.72 6.47 -3.59
C ARG A 125 3.78 6.53 -2.07
N ALA A 126 2.69 6.14 -1.41
CA ALA A 126 2.67 6.10 0.06
C ALA A 126 3.68 5.07 0.59
N PHE A 127 3.74 3.88 -0.03
CA PHE A 127 4.66 2.83 0.38
C PHE A 127 6.11 3.26 0.15
N GLN A 128 6.43 3.97 -0.94
CA GLN A 128 7.74 4.57 -1.15
C GLN A 128 8.11 5.56 -0.03
N ALA A 129 7.18 6.46 0.33
CA ALA A 129 7.40 7.42 1.42
C ALA A 129 7.60 6.71 2.77
N MET A 130 6.85 5.64 3.04
CA MET A 130 7.01 4.79 4.22
C MET A 130 8.37 4.12 4.27
N LEU A 131 8.81 3.47 3.18
CA LEU A 131 10.13 2.82 3.10
C LEU A 131 11.25 3.83 3.36
N GLY A 132 11.17 5.02 2.76
CA GLY A 132 12.11 6.12 2.96
C GLY A 132 12.18 6.62 4.41
N ALA A 133 11.11 6.42 5.18
CA ALA A 133 11.03 6.75 6.59
C ALA A 133 11.18 5.55 7.52
N HIS A 134 11.71 4.46 7.01
CA HIS A 134 11.94 3.25 7.79
C HIS A 134 10.66 2.62 8.36
N ILE A 135 9.52 2.78 7.68
CA ILE A 135 8.29 2.02 7.93
C ILE A 135 8.23 0.90 6.91
N LEU A 136 7.87 -0.32 7.33
CA LEU A 136 7.74 -1.47 6.42
C LEU A 136 6.26 -1.81 6.21
N PRO A 137 5.62 -1.26 5.17
CA PRO A 137 4.17 -1.41 5.00
C PRO A 137 3.78 -2.82 4.55
N VAL A 138 2.81 -3.38 5.25
CA VAL A 138 2.12 -4.62 4.87
C VAL A 138 0.62 -4.42 4.98
N VAL A 139 -0.14 -4.97 4.03
CA VAL A 139 -1.60 -4.94 4.11
C VAL A 139 -2.06 -5.99 5.10
N VAL A 140 -2.93 -5.60 6.02
CA VAL A 140 -3.56 -6.53 6.95
C VAL A 140 -5.05 -6.70 6.61
N PRO A 141 -5.62 -7.91 6.74
CA PRO A 141 -7.02 -8.23 6.40
C PRO A 141 -8.03 -7.70 7.43
N GLN A 142 -7.83 -6.46 7.90
CA GLN A 142 -8.70 -5.77 8.82
C GLN A 142 -9.38 -4.62 8.09
N PRO A 143 -10.70 -4.69 7.87
CA PRO A 143 -11.44 -3.58 7.30
C PRO A 143 -11.37 -2.34 8.20
N LEU A 144 -11.09 -1.19 7.61
CA LEU A 144 -11.19 0.11 8.26
C LEU A 144 -12.19 0.98 7.51
N VAL A 145 -12.93 1.80 8.25
CA VAL A 145 -13.82 2.80 7.68
C VAL A 145 -13.08 4.13 7.68
N THR A 146 -13.01 4.77 6.52
CA THR A 146 -12.46 6.13 6.38
C THR A 146 -13.46 7.16 6.90
N ASP A 147 -13.02 8.39 7.13
CA ASP A 147 -13.93 9.46 7.54
C ASP A 147 -14.98 9.81 6.49
N ALA A 148 -14.64 9.63 5.21
CA ALA A 148 -15.56 9.70 4.08
C ALA A 148 -16.54 8.51 3.98
N GLY A 149 -16.50 7.54 4.90
CA GLY A 149 -17.37 6.36 4.90
C GLY A 149 -16.98 5.26 3.91
N VAL A 150 -15.80 5.35 3.27
CA VAL A 150 -15.26 4.31 2.39
C VAL A 150 -14.69 3.18 3.24
N ILE A 151 -14.86 1.94 2.78
CA ILE A 151 -14.25 0.78 3.44
C ILE A 151 -12.91 0.48 2.77
N GLY A 152 -11.85 0.45 3.55
CA GLY A 152 -10.49 0.08 3.16
C GLY A 152 -9.98 -1.15 3.91
N LEU A 153 -8.76 -1.56 3.58
CA LEU A 153 -7.97 -2.51 4.37
C LEU A 153 -6.88 -1.74 5.11
N ALA A 154 -6.66 -2.06 6.37
CA ALA A 154 -5.58 -1.47 7.14
C ALA A 154 -4.21 -1.80 6.52
N VAL A 155 -3.29 -0.85 6.66
CA VAL A 155 -1.86 -1.02 6.41
C VAL A 155 -1.16 -0.98 7.76
N GLY A 156 -0.38 -2.02 8.05
CA GLY A 156 0.43 -2.11 9.25
C GLY A 156 1.91 -1.92 8.95
N ASP A 157 2.66 -1.48 9.94
CA ASP A 157 4.13 -1.51 9.92
C ASP A 157 4.63 -2.84 10.48
N LEU A 158 5.26 -3.64 9.61
CA LEU A 158 5.81 -4.96 9.98
C LEU A 158 6.93 -4.85 11.03
N ARG A 159 7.58 -3.69 11.18
CA ARG A 159 8.65 -3.50 12.17
C ARG A 159 8.16 -3.50 13.61
N PHE A 160 6.85 -3.38 13.84
CA PHE A 160 6.26 -3.57 15.16
C PHE A 160 6.15 -5.04 15.55
N ALA A 161 6.29 -5.96 14.59
CA ALA A 161 6.28 -7.38 14.88
C ALA A 161 7.60 -7.84 15.51
N SER A 162 7.51 -8.80 16.42
CA SER A 162 8.66 -9.48 17.02
C SER A 162 9.15 -10.62 16.11
N ILE A 163 9.72 -10.25 14.95
CA ILE A 163 10.18 -11.21 13.93
C ILE A 163 11.71 -11.17 13.73
N PRO A 164 12.31 -12.24 13.16
CA PRO A 164 13.73 -12.24 12.83
C PRO A 164 14.11 -11.12 11.86
N LEU A 165 15.32 -10.57 12.01
CA LEU A 165 15.82 -9.50 11.14
C LEU A 165 15.85 -9.93 9.66
N GLU A 166 16.22 -11.18 9.38
CA GLU A 166 16.19 -11.75 8.02
C GLU A 166 14.80 -11.63 7.39
N ALA A 167 13.74 -11.91 8.15
CA ALA A 167 12.36 -11.76 7.67
C ALA A 167 12.00 -10.29 7.38
N VAL A 168 12.48 -9.35 8.20
CA VAL A 168 12.30 -7.90 7.95
C VAL A 168 13.01 -7.48 6.67
N MET A 169 14.25 -7.92 6.46
CA MET A 169 15.05 -7.58 5.28
C MET A 169 14.43 -8.13 4.01
N THR A 170 14.06 -9.42 3.99
CA THR A 170 13.38 -10.02 2.83
C THR A 170 12.06 -9.34 2.53
N ALA A 171 11.26 -9.02 3.55
CA ALA A 171 10.01 -8.29 3.34
C ALA A 171 10.25 -6.87 2.80
N HIS A 172 11.32 -6.19 3.25
CA HIS A 172 11.70 -4.87 2.74
C HIS A 172 12.02 -4.92 1.24
N GLU A 173 12.89 -5.84 0.83
CA GLU A 173 13.27 -6.03 -0.58
C GLU A 173 12.04 -6.30 -1.47
N LEU A 174 11.13 -7.16 -1.00
CA LEU A 174 9.89 -7.48 -1.73
C LEU A 174 8.94 -6.30 -1.88
N VAL A 175 8.83 -5.45 -0.85
CA VAL A 175 8.00 -4.24 -0.92
C VAL A 175 8.67 -3.20 -1.82
N GLU A 176 9.98 -3.03 -1.71
CA GLU A 176 10.77 -2.12 -2.56
C GLU A 176 10.65 -2.49 -4.04
N GLU A 177 10.86 -3.76 -4.41
CA GLU A 177 10.69 -4.24 -5.78
C GLU A 177 9.26 -4.02 -6.29
N SER A 178 8.25 -4.21 -5.44
CA SER A 178 6.86 -3.93 -5.81
C SER A 178 6.61 -2.45 -6.08
N VAL A 179 7.14 -1.56 -5.23
CA VAL A 179 7.03 -0.11 -5.37
C VAL A 179 7.77 0.38 -6.61
N GLU A 180 9.00 -0.07 -6.83
CA GLU A 180 9.83 0.34 -7.97
C GLU A 180 9.15 0.03 -9.30
N ARG A 181 8.58 -1.18 -9.47
CA ARG A 181 7.87 -1.58 -10.70
C ARG A 181 6.67 -0.69 -11.06
N HIS A 182 6.08 -0.01 -10.07
CA HIS A 182 4.88 0.81 -10.26
C HIS A 182 5.14 2.31 -10.26
N LEU A 183 6.30 2.74 -9.76
CA LEU A 183 6.71 4.14 -9.74
C LEU A 183 7.76 4.48 -10.79
N THR A 184 8.46 3.47 -11.34
CA THR A 184 9.18 3.68 -12.59
C THR A 184 8.15 3.91 -13.68
N LEU A 185 8.08 5.16 -14.13
CA LEU A 185 7.69 5.44 -15.50
C LEU A 185 8.67 4.64 -16.34
N SER A 186 8.26 3.49 -16.87
CA SER A 186 8.73 3.16 -18.19
C SER A 186 8.33 4.35 -19.03
N VAL A 187 9.28 5.25 -19.28
CA VAL A 187 9.21 6.06 -20.49
C VAL A 187 9.10 4.98 -21.55
N GLU A 188 7.87 4.68 -21.98
CA GLU A 188 7.70 4.18 -23.33
C GLU A 188 8.46 5.22 -24.12
N ASP A 189 9.63 4.85 -24.63
CA ASP A 189 10.35 5.63 -25.62
C ASP A 189 9.34 5.79 -26.75
N LEU A 190 8.52 6.83 -26.64
CA LEU A 190 7.64 7.29 -27.69
C LEU A 190 8.64 7.70 -28.76
N SER A 191 8.88 6.80 -29.71
CA SER A 191 9.51 7.14 -30.96
C SER A 191 8.51 8.00 -31.72
N VAL A 192 8.40 9.25 -31.29
CA VAL A 192 7.61 10.26 -31.98
C VAL A 192 8.40 10.62 -33.23
N ASP A 193 7.80 10.43 -34.39
CA ASP A 193 8.39 10.96 -35.61
C ASP A 193 8.30 12.50 -35.65
N GLU A 194 8.99 13.11 -36.61
CA GLU A 194 9.13 14.57 -36.67
C GLU A 194 7.76 15.28 -36.83
N GLU A 195 6.81 14.66 -37.56
CA GLU A 195 5.46 15.22 -37.74
C GLU A 195 4.62 15.16 -36.47
N GLU A 196 4.75 14.07 -35.70
CA GLU A 196 4.00 13.86 -34.47
C GLU A 196 4.55 14.73 -33.33
N PHE A 197 5.86 15.03 -33.35
CA PHE A 197 6.49 16.00 -32.45
C PHE A 197 6.04 17.44 -32.77
N GLU A 198 6.01 17.84 -34.05
CA GLU A 198 5.50 19.15 -34.45
C GLU A 198 4.03 19.36 -34.07
N LYS A 199 3.19 18.32 -34.12
CA LYS A 199 1.79 18.42 -33.65
C LYS A 199 1.68 18.66 -32.16
N LEU A 200 2.51 17.99 -31.36
CA LEU A 200 2.47 18.07 -29.90
C LEU A 200 3.09 19.38 -29.38
N PHE A 201 4.15 19.87 -30.03
CA PHE A 201 5.00 20.95 -29.51
C PHE A 201 5.14 22.17 -30.44
N GLY A 202 4.67 22.12 -31.68
CA GLY A 202 4.83 23.21 -32.65
C GLY A 202 4.22 24.54 -32.20
N ASN A 203 3.13 24.49 -31.42
CA ASN A 203 2.50 25.68 -30.85
C ASN A 203 3.32 26.34 -29.74
N PHE A 204 4.24 25.61 -29.09
CA PHE A 204 5.12 26.16 -28.04
C PHE A 204 6.40 26.77 -28.61
N ILE A 205 6.89 26.27 -29.74
CA ILE A 205 8.12 26.78 -30.37
C ILE A 205 7.86 28.10 -31.11
N HIS A 206 6.63 28.32 -31.58
CA HIS A 206 6.27 29.54 -32.30
C HIS A 206 5.76 30.70 -31.42
N SER A 207 5.58 30.50 -30.12
CA SER A 207 5.11 31.55 -29.21
C SER A 207 6.20 32.52 -28.73
N ASP A 208 7.49 32.27 -29.01
CA ASP A 208 8.61 33.17 -28.65
C ASP A 208 8.96 34.20 -29.75
N ARG A 209 8.08 34.40 -30.74
CA ARG A 209 8.20 35.45 -31.76
C ARG A 209 6.93 36.27 -31.92
N ALA A 210 6.38 36.76 -30.81
CA ALA A 210 5.39 37.85 -30.79
C ALA A 210 5.95 39.05 -30.02
#